data_AF-A0A950KLI2-F1
#
_entry.id   AF-A0A950KLI2-F1
#
_cell.length_a   1.000
_cell.length_b   1.000
_cell.length_c   1.000
_cell.angle_alpha   90.00
_cell.angle_beta   90.00
_cell.angle_gamma   90.00
#
_symmetry.space_group_name_H-M   'P 1'
#
loop_
_entity.id
_entity.type
_entity.pdbx_description
1 polymer ?
#
loop_
_entity_poly.entity_id
_entity_poly.type
_entity_poly.pdbx_seq_one_letter_code
_entity_poly.pdbx_strand_id
1 'polypeptide(L)'
;MTDAGDLARAQRVFEDALNVAAPAPDVDVVETGLIDSLGLVTLLFELEREFDVKVPLESLEVADFRTIANIVRTLQSLRNGASP
;
A
#
# COMPACT_ATOMS: atom_id res chain seq x y z
N MET A 1 5.23 11.44 9.39
CA MET A 1 6.42 11.24 8.55
C MET A 1 6.40 9.78 8.17
N THR A 2 6.35 9.45 6.88
CA THR A 2 6.31 8.05 6.46
C THR A 2 7.63 7.39 6.82
N ASP A 3 7.63 6.45 7.76
CA ASP A 3 8.82 5.74 8.18
C ASP A 3 9.49 5.01 7.00
N ALA A 4 10.80 5.22 6.81
CA ALA A 4 11.57 4.58 5.74
C ALA A 4 11.55 3.04 5.84
N GLY A 5 11.43 2.52 7.06
CA GLY A 5 11.26 1.08 7.30
C GLY A 5 9.93 0.55 6.77
N ASP A 6 8.84 1.27 6.98
CA ASP A 6 7.52 0.87 6.50
C ASP A 6 7.46 0.94 4.95
N LEU A 7 8.09 1.94 4.33
CA LEU A 7 8.23 2.02 2.87
C LEU A 7 8.97 0.81 2.28
N ALA A 8 10.12 0.45 2.86
CA ALA A 8 10.90 -0.68 2.41
C ALA A 8 10.13 -2.01 2.56
N ARG A 9 9.34 -2.16 3.63
CA ARG A 9 8.46 -3.32 3.81
C ARG A 9 7.36 -3.37 2.75
N ALA A 10 6.70 -2.26 2.48
CA ALA A 10 5.66 -2.21 1.45
C ALA A 10 6.20 -2.50 0.04
N GLN A 11 7.41 -2.02 -0.28
CA GLN A 11 8.07 -2.36 -1.54
C GLN A 11 8.39 -3.86 -1.64
N ARG A 12 8.84 -4.50 -0.56
CA ARG A 12 9.03 -5.96 -0.56
C ARG A 12 7.74 -6.73 -0.76
N VAL A 13 6.66 -6.32 -0.10
CA VAL A 13 5.34 -6.94 -0.29
C VAL A 13 4.86 -6.78 -1.74
N PHE A 14 5.10 -5.61 -2.33
CA PHE A 14 4.81 -5.38 -3.75
C PHE A 14 5.58 -6.35 -4.65
N GLU A 15 6.87 -6.51 -4.42
CA GLU A 15 7.72 -7.44 -5.17
C GLU A 15 7.29 -8.89 -5.01
N ASP A 16 6.94 -9.31 -3.80
CA ASP A 16 6.53 -10.68 -3.50
C ASP A 16 5.14 -11.00 -4.07
N ALA A 17 4.17 -10.09 -3.89
CA ALA A 17 2.79 -10.28 -4.32
C ALA A 17 2.62 -10.23 -5.84
N LEU A 18 3.37 -9.36 -6.52
CA LEU A 18 3.22 -9.10 -7.95
C LEU A 18 4.35 -9.69 -8.79
N ASN A 19 5.40 -10.21 -8.15
CA ASN A 19 6.57 -10.81 -8.78
C ASN A 19 7.24 -9.86 -9.81
N VAL A 20 7.23 -8.56 -9.52
CA VAL A 20 7.81 -7.47 -10.32
C VAL A 20 8.57 -6.50 -9.42
N ALA A 21 9.60 -5.82 -9.95
CA ALA A 21 10.39 -4.88 -9.17
C ALA A 21 9.52 -3.72 -8.65
N ALA A 22 9.66 -3.38 -7.36
CA ALA A 22 8.91 -2.27 -6.80
C ALA A 22 9.38 -0.95 -7.41
N PRO A 23 8.44 -0.09 -7.86
CA PRO A 23 8.78 1.24 -8.33
C PRO A 23 9.17 2.15 -7.16
N ALA A 24 9.62 3.36 -7.48
CA ALA A 24 9.85 4.38 -6.48
C ALA A 24 8.53 4.74 -5.75
N PRO A 25 8.60 5.13 -4.46
CA PRO A 25 7.42 5.23 -3.61
C PRO A 25 6.42 6.31 -4.06
N ASP A 26 6.87 7.31 -4.81
CA ASP A 26 6.06 8.40 -5.37
C ASP A 26 5.50 8.10 -6.76
N VAL A 27 5.81 6.94 -7.35
CA VAL A 27 5.34 6.55 -8.68
C VAL A 27 3.90 6.06 -8.61
N ASP A 28 3.08 6.53 -9.55
CA ASP A 28 1.71 6.08 -9.72
C ASP A 28 1.67 4.68 -10.35
N VAL A 29 1.44 3.65 -9.55
CA VAL A 29 1.47 2.26 -9.98
C VAL A 29 0.26 1.86 -10.82
N VAL A 30 -0.85 2.59 -10.69
CA VAL A 30 -2.07 2.35 -11.46
C VAL A 30 -1.99 3.05 -12.81
N GLU A 31 -1.60 4.32 -12.83
CA GLU A 31 -1.48 5.11 -14.06
C GLU A 31 -0.36 4.59 -14.97
N THR A 32 0.74 4.11 -14.40
CA THR A 32 1.82 3.46 -15.15
C THR A 32 1.44 2.08 -15.68
N GLY A 33 0.30 1.52 -15.27
CA GLY A 33 -0.13 0.17 -15.63
C GLY A 33 0.74 -0.93 -15.03
N LEU A 34 1.46 -0.64 -13.93
CA LEU A 34 2.22 -1.65 -13.19
C LEU A 34 1.29 -2.61 -12.44
N ILE A 35 0.13 -2.11 -12.00
CA ILE A 35 -0.92 -2.92 -11.37
C ILE A 35 -2.27 -2.72 -12.03
N ASP A 36 -2.96 -3.82 -12.26
CA ASP A 36 -4.38 -3.84 -12.60
C ASP A 36 -5.25 -3.74 -11.34
N SER A 37 -6.55 -3.56 -11.53
CA SER A 37 -7.52 -3.48 -10.43
C SER A 37 -7.48 -4.67 -9.47
N LEU A 38 -7.25 -5.89 -9.98
CA LEU A 38 -7.10 -7.09 -9.15
C LEU A 38 -5.76 -7.09 -8.39
N GLY A 39 -4.67 -6.69 -9.05
CA GLY A 39 -3.35 -6.59 -8.43
C GLY A 39 -3.33 -5.61 -7.27
N LEU A 40 -4.09 -4.51 -7.38
CA LEU A 40 -4.27 -3.56 -6.28
C LEU A 40 -4.95 -4.20 -5.06
N VAL A 41 -6.03 -4.97 -5.27
CA VAL A 41 -6.73 -5.66 -4.17
C VAL A 41 -5.83 -6.71 -3.51
N THR A 42 -5.04 -7.45 -4.30
CA THR A 42 -4.06 -8.41 -3.77
C THR A 42 -2.97 -7.73 -2.96
N LEU A 43 -2.39 -6.64 -3.49
CA LEU A 43 -1.38 -5.86 -2.79
C LEU A 43 -1.91 -5.34 -1.46
N LEU A 44 -3.13 -4.80 -1.47
CA LEU A 44 -3.79 -4.32 -0.26
C LEU A 44 -3.95 -5.41 0.79
N PHE A 45 -4.43 -6.58 0.38
CA PHE A 45 -4.62 -7.71 1.28
C PHE A 45 -3.31 -8.18 1.92
N GLU A 46 -2.21 -8.26 1.16
CA GLU A 46 -0.92 -8.66 1.71
C GLU A 46 -0.33 -7.56 2.62
N LEU A 47 -0.53 -6.28 2.30
CA LEU A 47 -0.12 -5.18 3.17
C LEU A 47 -0.94 -5.13 4.47
N GLU A 48 -2.26 -5.34 4.43
CA GLU A 48 -3.10 -5.46 5.63
C GLU A 48 -2.56 -6.52 6.58
N ARG A 49 -2.18 -7.68 6.03
CA ARG A 49 -1.62 -8.81 6.80
C ARG A 49 -0.23 -8.50 7.36
N GLU A 50 0.63 -7.86 6.57
CA GLU A 50 2.01 -7.54 6.97
C GLU A 50 2.07 -6.41 8.03
N PHE A 51 1.11 -5.50 7.99
CA PHE A 51 1.02 -4.36 8.91
C PHE A 51 0.03 -4.58 10.06
N ASP A 52 -0.68 -5.71 10.08
CA ASP A 52 -1.72 -6.06 11.06
C ASP A 52 -2.81 -4.97 11.18
N VAL A 53 -3.27 -4.47 10.03
CA VAL A 53 -4.30 -3.43 9.95
C VAL A 53 -5.45 -3.86 9.04
N LYS A 54 -6.62 -3.26 9.23
CA LYS A 54 -7.73 -3.36 8.29
C LYS A 54 -7.97 -2.02 7.60
N VAL A 55 -8.07 -2.08 6.29
CA VAL A 55 -8.14 -0.98 5.36
C VAL A 55 -9.59 -0.96 4.84
N PRO A 56 -10.47 -0.07 5.37
CA PRO A 56 -11.88 -0.08 5.03
C PRO A 56 -12.07 0.46 3.61
N LEU A 57 -12.22 -0.43 2.64
CA LEU A 57 -12.38 -0.10 1.20
C LEU A 57 -13.48 0.94 0.92
N GLU A 58 -14.48 1.03 1.81
CA GLU A 58 -15.59 2.00 1.72
C GLU A 58 -15.17 3.45 1.96
N SER A 59 -14.11 3.69 2.72
CA SER A 59 -13.62 5.03 3.08
C SER A 59 -12.40 5.47 2.25
N LEU A 60 -12.02 4.65 1.28
CA LEU A 60 -10.71 4.71 0.64
C LEU A 60 -10.87 5.12 -0.81
N GLU A 61 -10.33 6.29 -1.13
CA GLU A 61 -10.34 6.76 -2.51
C GLU A 61 -9.22 6.07 -3.27
N VAL A 62 -9.45 5.75 -4.54
CA VAL A 62 -8.42 5.16 -5.41
C VAL A 62 -7.15 6.03 -5.44
N ALA A 63 -7.31 7.35 -5.25
CA ALA A 63 -6.22 8.32 -5.11
C ALA A 63 -5.22 7.98 -3.98
N ASP A 64 -5.69 7.40 -2.87
CA ASP A 64 -4.88 7.02 -1.72
C ASP A 64 -4.02 5.76 -1.98
N PHE A 65 -4.31 5.02 -3.06
CA PHE A 65 -3.62 3.79 -3.44
C PHE A 65 -2.82 3.89 -4.74
N ARG A 66 -2.75 5.09 -5.30
CA ARG A 66 -2.00 5.30 -6.53
C ARG A 66 -0.50 5.15 -6.34
N THR A 67 0.03 5.44 -5.16
CA THR A 67 1.49 5.38 -4.89
C THR A 67 1.77 4.60 -3.62
N ILE A 68 2.90 3.90 -3.56
CA ILE A 68 3.31 3.14 -2.37
C ILE A 68 3.43 4.05 -1.15
N ALA A 69 3.90 5.30 -1.34
CA ALA A 69 3.99 6.29 -0.26
C ALA A 69 2.62 6.60 0.37
N ASN A 70 1.58 6.79 -0.46
CA ASN A 70 0.23 7.06 0.03
C ASN A 70 -0.34 5.84 0.76
N ILE A 71 -0.14 4.64 0.20
CA ILE A 71 -0.58 3.39 0.83
C ILE A 71 0.02 3.27 2.23
N VAL A 72 1.34 3.40 2.36
CA VAL A 72 2.02 3.29 3.65
C VAL A 72 1.55 4.36 4.63
N ARG A 73 1.35 5.59 4.16
CA ARG A 73 0.81 6.67 5.00
C ARG A 73 -0.60 6.34 5.52
N THR A 74 -1.45 5.74 4.69
CA THR A 74 -2.79 5.30 5.07
C THR A 74 -2.72 4.18 6.10
N LEU A 75 -1.89 3.15 5.87
CA LEU A 75 -1.68 2.04 6.82
C LEU A 75 -1.17 2.55 8.18
N GLN A 76 -0.22 3.48 8.18
CA GLN A 76 0.28 4.13 9.39
C GLN A 76 -0.82 4.90 10.12
N SER A 77 -1.65 5.63 9.36
CA SER A 77 -2.75 6.41 9.94
C SER A 77 -3.80 5.50 10.57
N LEU A 78 -4.09 4.34 9.96
CA LEU A 78 -4.99 3.32 10.52
C LEU A 78 -4.41 2.68 11.78
N ARG A 79 -3.12 2.33 11.78
CA ARG A 79 -2.40 1.78 12.94
C ARG A 79 -2.39 2.76 14.12
N ASN A 80 -2.23 4.05 13.85
CA ASN A 80 -2.17 5.09 14.88
C ASN A 80 -3.57 5.59 15.32
N GLY A 81 -4.56 5.53 14.42
CA GLY A 81 -5.95 5.92 14.66
C GLY A 81 -6.79 4.83 15.31
N ALA A 82 -6.31 3.58 15.33
CA ALA A 82 -6.81 2.50 16.18
C ALA A 82 -6.40 2.75 17.65
N SER A 83 -6.97 3.79 18.25
CA SER A 83 -7.07 3.95 19.70
C SER A 83 -8.54 3.80 20.12
N PRO A 84 -8.79 3.21 21.31
CA PRO A 84 -9.91 2.32 21.65
C PRO A 84 -11.32 2.93 21.63
#